data_AF-A0A1A9NJ94-F1
#
_entry.id   AF-A0A1A9NJ94-F1
#
_cell.length_a   1.000
_cell.length_b   1.000
_cell.length_c   1.000
_cell.angle_alpha   90.00
_cell.angle_beta   90.00
_cell.angle_gamma   90.00
#
_symmetry.space_group_name_H-M   'P 1'
#
loop_
_entity.id
_entity.type
_entity.pdbx_description
1 polymer ?
#
loop_
_entity_poly.entity_id
_entity_poly.type
_entity_poly.pdbx_seq_one_letter_code
_entity_poly.pdbx_strand_id
1 'polypeptide(L)' 'MEIGKFYDVAFATGRYEIEYEQGVQCIKKTPLSYRVKRQDGTTRLIGQDAIFELKEVVGLASPRADTR' A
#
# COMPACT_ATOMS: atom_id res chain seq x y z
N MET A 1 1.36 9.29 -0.72
CA MET A 1 2.35 8.36 -0.11
C MET A 1 3.68 9.03 0.09
N GLU A 2 4.36 8.67 1.18
CA GLU A 2 5.75 9.01 1.47
C GLU A 2 6.63 7.77 1.43
N ILE A 3 7.88 7.93 0.97
CA ILE A 3 8.83 6.81 0.87
C ILE A 3 9.21 6.33 2.28
N GLY A 4 9.23 5.02 2.49
CA GLY A 4 9.57 4.36 3.75
C GLY A 4 8.38 4.08 4.67
N LYS A 5 7.23 4.73 4.43
CA LYS A 5 6.00 4.50 5.20
C LYS A 5 5.13 3.38 4.63
N PHE A 6 4.24 2.85 5.48
CA PHE A 6 3.30 1.78 5.15
C PHE A 6 1.90 2.33 4.94
N TYR A 7 1.20 1.78 3.96
CA TYR A 7 -0.13 2.20 3.58
C TYR A 7 -1.03 1.02 3.23
N ASP A 8 -2.32 1.18 3.49
CA ASP A 8 -3.39 0.41 2.86
C ASP A 8 -3.93 1.25 1.69
N VAL A 9 -4.07 0.63 0.52
CA VAL A 9 -4.39 1.31 -0.72
C VAL A 9 -5.48 0.56 -1.48
N ALA A 10 -6.52 1.28 -1.88
CA ALA A 10 -7.50 0.80 -2.84
C ALA A 10 -7.26 1.50 -4.18
N PHE A 11 -7.08 0.75 -5.26
CA PHE A 11 -6.83 1.32 -6.59
C PHE A 11 -7.48 0.54 -7.71
N ALA A 12 -7.80 1.22 -8.80
CA ALA A 12 -8.32 0.62 -10.01
C ALA A 12 -7.21 -0.08 -10.81
N THR A 13 -7.46 -1.31 -11.25
CA THR A 13 -6.60 -1.99 -12.24
C THR A 13 -7.30 -2.31 -13.55
N GLY A 14 -8.61 -2.09 -13.61
CA GLY A 14 -9.43 -2.23 -14.81
C GLY A 14 -10.58 -1.24 -14.85
N ARG A 15 -11.45 -1.35 -15.86
CA ARG A 15 -12.63 -0.47 -16.00
C ARG A 15 -13.63 -0.62 -14.86
N TYR A 16 -13.65 -1.76 -14.17
CA TYR A 16 -14.59 -2.08 -13.10
C TYR A 16 -13.94 -2.85 -11.94
N GLU A 17 -12.61 -2.95 -11.93
CA GLU A 17 -11.87 -3.76 -10.97
C GLU A 17 -11.12 -2.85 -10.00
N ILE A 18 -11.43 -3.01 -8.71
CA ILE A 18 -10.77 -2.35 -7.60
C ILE A 18 -9.97 -3.41 -6.85
N GLU A 19 -8.65 -3.23 -6.81
CA GLU A 19 -7.76 -4.04 -6.00
C GLU A 19 -7.45 -3.33 -4.67
N TYR A 20 -7.22 -4.13 -3.64
CA TYR A 20 -6.88 -3.67 -2.30
C TYR A 20 -5.54 -4.25 -1.89
N GLU A 21 -4.63 -3.37 -1.51
CA GLU A 21 -3.28 -3.70 -1.06
C GLU A 21 -3.13 -3.24 0.39
N GLN A 22 -2.86 -4.18 1.29
CA GLN A 22 -2.72 -3.89 2.72
C GLN A 22 -1.27 -3.96 3.17
N GLY A 23 -0.86 -3.01 4.01
CA GLY A 23 0.46 -2.98 4.63
C GLY A 23 1.61 -2.87 3.63
N VAL A 24 1.41 -2.15 2.52
CA VAL A 24 2.45 -1.99 1.49
C VAL A 24 3.37 -0.83 1.81
N GLN A 25 4.67 -1.05 1.66
CA GLN A 25 5.69 -0.02 1.90
C GLN A 25 5.96 0.76 0.62
N CYS A 26 5.86 2.09 0.65
CA CYS A 26 6.26 2.90 -0.49
C CYS A 26 7.79 2.93 -0.60
N ILE A 27 8.34 2.40 -1.70
CA ILE A 27 9.79 2.33 -1.93
C ILE A 27 10.28 3.39 -2.93
N LYS A 28 9.39 3.87 -3.81
CA LYS A 28 9.72 4.90 -4.80
C LYS A 28 8.48 5.73 -5.12
N LYS A 29 8.68 7.04 -5.22
CA LYS A 29 7.66 7.99 -5.68
C LYS A 29 8.07 8.58 -7.02
N THR A 30 7.17 8.57 -7.98
CA THR A 30 7.27 9.32 -9.23
C THR A 30 6.08 10.28 -9.34
N PRO A 31 6.11 11.26 -10.26
CA PRO A 31 5.01 12.21 -10.40
C PRO A 31 3.66 11.56 -10.70
N LEU A 32 3.65 10.45 -11.45
CA LEU A 32 2.43 9.79 -11.92
C LEU A 32 2.12 8.47 -11.21
N SER A 33 3.09 7.88 -10.50
CA SER A 33 2.92 6.56 -9.89
C SER A 33 3.78 6.36 -8.65
N TYR A 34 3.36 5.43 -7.80
CA TYR A 34 4.10 4.95 -6.64
C TYR A 34 4.51 3.51 -6.87
N ARG A 35 5.75 3.18 -6.49
CA ARG A 35 6.19 1.80 -6.39
C ARG A 35 6.12 1.39 -4.94
N VAL A 36 5.33 0.36 -4.67
CA VAL A 36 5.13 -0.19 -3.34
C VAL A 36 5.70 -1.60 -3.27
N LYS A 37 6.16 -1.99 -2.09
CA LYS A 37 6.68 -3.33 -1.79
C LYS A 37 5.74 -4.00 -0.78
N ARG A 38 5.28 -5.21 -1.10
CA ARG A 38 4.48 -6.05 -0.20
C ARG A 38 5.36 -6.74 0.84
N GLN A 39 4.74 -7.27 1.88
CA GLN A 39 5.45 -8.08 2.89
C GLN A 39 6.11 -9.32 2.28
N ASP A 40 5.52 -9.90 1.23
CA ASP A 40 6.08 -11.04 0.48
C ASP A 40 7.33 -10.69 -0.35
N GLY A 41 7.79 -9.44 -0.32
CA GLY A 41 8.96 -8.97 -1.06
C GLY A 41 8.69 -8.60 -2.51
N THR A 42 7.50 -8.92 -3.04
CA THR A 42 7.07 -8.49 -4.37
C THR A 42 6.83 -6.98 -4.43
N THR A 43 6.99 -6.39 -5.61
CA THR A 43 6.75 -4.96 -5.84
C THR A 43 5.58 -4.73 -6.79
N ARG A 44 4.75 -3.75 -6.51
CA ARG A 44 3.63 -3.33 -7.35
C ARG A 44 3.77 -1.86 -7.73
N LEU A 45 3.33 -1.52 -8.94
CA LEU A 45 3.23 -0.14 -9.41
C LEU A 45 1.77 0.30 -9.29
N ILE A 46 1.54 1.44 -8.65
CA ILE A 46 0.21 2.02 -8.45
C ILE A 46 0.20 3.41 -9.07
N GLY A 47 -0.68 3.64 -10.04
CA GLY A 47 -0.88 4.96 -10.64
C GLY A 47 -1.57 5.90 -9.65
N GLN A 48 -1.13 7.15 -9.54
CA GLN A 48 -1.74 8.13 -8.64
C GLN A 48 -3.22 8.37 -8.94
N ASP A 49 -3.56 8.45 -10.23
CA ASP A 49 -4.91 8.69 -10.73
C ASP A 49 -5.87 7.53 -10.45
N ALA A 50 -5.32 6.33 -10.26
CA ALA A 50 -6.11 5.12 -10.02
C ALA A 50 -6.43 4.88 -8.54
N ILE A 51 -5.88 5.68 -7.61
CA ILE A 51 -6.05 5.48 -6.18
C ILE A 51 -7.40 6.06 -5.73
N PHE A 52 -8.25 5.23 -5.17
CA PHE A 52 -9.52 5.64 -4.56
C PHE A 52 -9.34 5.97 -3.08
N GLU A 53 -8.61 5.12 -2.37
CA GLU A 53 -8.39 5.27 -0.93
C GLU A 53 -6.93 5.01 -0.58
N LEU A 54 -6.40 5.83 0.33
CA LEU A 54 -5.05 5.73 0.83
C LEU A 54 -5.06 5.99 2.33
N LYS A 55 -4.74 4.97 3.10
CA LYS A 55 -4.70 5.03 4.56
C LYS A 55 -3.29 4.74 5.04
N GLU A 56 -2.70 5.66 5.78
CA GLU A 56 -1.38 5.45 6.38
C GLU A 56 -1.51 4.47 7.56
N VAL A 57 -0.71 3.40 7.52
CA VAL A 57 -0.65 2.41 8.59
C VAL A 57 0.50 2.79 9.51
N VAL A 58 0.23 3.69 10.43
CA VAL A 58 1.17 4.06 11.51
C VAL A 58 0.97 3.07 12.65
N GLY A 59 1.62 1.90 12.60
CA GLY A 59 1.46 0.95 13.71
C GLY A 59 1.71 -0.54 13.46
N LEU A 60 2.61 -0.96 12.56
CA LEU A 60 3.14 -2.34 12.62
C LEU A 60 4.11 -2.53 13.82
N ALA A 61 3.74 -1.98 14.96
CA ALA A 61 4.14 -2.38 16.30
C ALA A 61 2.90 -2.92 17.05
N SER A 62 2.50 -4.14 16.69
CA SER A 62 1.81 -5.17 17.50
C SER A 62 0.35 -4.92 17.99
N PRO A 63 -0.44 -5.98 18.31
CA PRO A 63 -0.05 -7.06 19.21
C PRO A 63 -0.08 -8.45 18.58
N ARG A 64 0.98 -9.23 18.83
CA ARG A 64 0.80 -10.65 19.16
C ARG A 64 -0.30 -10.72 20.21
N ALA A 65 -1.42 -11.35 19.88
CA ALA A 65 -2.35 -11.84 20.88
C ALA A 65 -1.63 -12.94 21.67
N ASP A 66 -0.98 -12.56 22.76
CA ASP A 66 -0.66 -13.45 23.87
C ASP A 66 -1.98 -13.77 24.56
N THR A 67 -2.60 -14.89 24.16
CA THR A 67 -3.71 -15.47 24.92
C THR A 67 -3.11 -16.55 25.81
N ARG A 68 -3.06 -16.22 27.10
CA ARG A 68 -2.67 -17.09 28.21
C ARG A 68 -3.75 -18.12 28.54
#